data_AF-A0A3E0G5N2-F1
#
_entry.id   AF-A0A3E0G5N2-F1
#
_cell.length_a   1.000
_cell.length_b   1.000
_cell.length_c   1.000
_cell.angle_alpha   90.00
_cell.angle_beta   90.00
_cell.angle_gamma   90.00
#
_symmetry.space_group_name_H-M   'P 1'
#
loop_
_entity.id
_entity.type
_entity.pdbx_description
1 polymer ?
#
loop_
_entity_poly.entity_id
_entity_poly.type
_entity_poly.pdbx_seq_one_letter_code
_entity_poly.pdbx_strand_id
1 'polypeptide(L)'
;MTETTESAPPGGSTEVRTCGYSQCGRVLPAQDRPGRKSAYCEDRRWEGNKTCKQMAQQERNALKVAGLEVPLTAYREVADRVVPVLESVQAQITGPLGELREALRQVEDGALARVQDEENTARIATERADAAVAERDKAFTARDNALAEAKAAREAKIVAERLQREGIADAEQKADRAWQRALEYEGAKTAAEAALTEVRANLEAQVGRYDHLSERFDTVQNANKELTSENTTLKANIKAAEQRATEADTKAAEATQLAEQRAGEVAAAREAQAAAEGERGRIQAENERLVAEVGTLRTALDTEKGTVSELRQQLAAAEGREQGLIGERDAAQTAVTELRDELTTEKGATAELRQQLAEQQTALDEARRLLAEATARAGTVEELRVLITQAAPKK
;
A
#
# COMPACT_ATOMS: atom_id res chain seq x y z
N MET A 1 -60.42 -117.92 22.67
CA MET A 1 -60.25 -118.92 21.59
C MET A 1 -59.85 -120.20 22.27
N THR A 2 -60.87 -120.98 22.63
CA THR A 2 -61.25 -122.28 22.00
C THR A 2 -60.34 -123.38 22.52
N GLU A 3 -60.85 -124.19 23.46
CA GLU A 3 -61.26 -125.60 23.23
C GLU A 3 -60.00 -126.51 23.23
N THR A 4 -59.94 -127.71 23.79
CA THR A 4 -60.93 -128.78 23.72
C THR A 4 -60.57 -129.86 24.76
N THR A 5 -61.59 -130.42 25.39
CA THR A 5 -61.63 -131.67 26.17
C THR A 5 -61.82 -132.87 25.23
N GLU A 6 -61.09 -133.98 25.40
CA GLU A 6 -61.37 -135.28 24.74
C GLU A 6 -60.80 -136.41 25.62
N SER A 7 -61.58 -137.06 26.50
CA SER A 7 -62.53 -138.17 26.31
C SER A 7 -61.88 -139.52 25.92
N ALA A 8 -62.01 -140.49 26.82
CA ALA A 8 -61.53 -141.88 26.75
C ALA A 8 -62.37 -142.79 25.83
N PRO A 9 -61.94 -144.05 25.60
CA PRO A 9 -62.93 -145.13 25.52
C PRO A 9 -62.56 -146.42 26.31
N PRO A 10 -63.58 -147.18 26.78
CA PRO A 10 -63.43 -148.45 27.49
C PRO A 10 -63.49 -149.66 26.53
N GLY A 11 -62.62 -150.66 26.74
CA GLY A 11 -62.64 -151.92 26.00
C GLY A 11 -63.25 -153.07 26.79
N GLY A 12 -64.49 -153.46 26.45
CA GLY A 12 -65.05 -154.76 26.83
C GLY A 12 -64.59 -155.85 25.86
N SER A 13 -63.95 -156.90 26.37
CA SER A 13 -63.32 -157.97 25.60
C SER A 13 -64.36 -158.88 24.92
N THR A 14 -64.60 -158.66 23.63
CA THR A 14 -65.24 -159.67 22.78
C THR A 14 -64.28 -160.86 22.69
N GLU A 15 -64.70 -162.03 23.18
CA GLU A 15 -63.86 -163.22 23.24
C GLU A 15 -63.49 -163.69 21.83
N VAL A 16 -62.28 -163.32 21.40
CA VAL A 16 -61.72 -163.56 20.08
C VAL A 16 -61.44 -165.07 19.93
N ARG A 17 -62.36 -165.81 19.29
CA ARG A 17 -62.19 -167.25 19.06
C ARG A 17 -61.39 -167.50 17.79
N THR A 18 -60.32 -168.28 17.90
CA THR A 18 -59.49 -168.67 16.77
C THR A 18 -59.96 -169.99 16.16
N CYS A 19 -59.64 -170.20 14.87
CA CYS A 19 -59.93 -171.44 14.15
C CYS A 19 -59.28 -172.64 14.86
N GLY A 20 -60.05 -173.71 15.10
CA GLY A 20 -59.60 -174.90 15.83
C GLY A 20 -58.57 -175.79 15.14
N TYR A 21 -57.97 -175.33 14.03
CA TYR A 21 -56.76 -175.91 13.46
C TYR A 21 -55.59 -175.03 13.91
N SER A 22 -54.66 -175.57 14.70
CA SER A 22 -53.64 -174.79 15.42
C SER A 22 -52.83 -173.87 14.49
N GLN A 23 -52.49 -174.37 13.29
CA GLN A 23 -51.73 -173.62 12.29
C GLN A 23 -52.55 -172.59 11.51
N CYS A 24 -53.89 -172.62 11.58
CA CYS A 24 -54.70 -171.61 10.90
C CYS A 24 -54.59 -170.26 11.59
N GLY A 25 -54.66 -170.26 12.93
CA GLY A 25 -54.58 -169.06 13.79
C GLY A 25 -55.63 -167.98 13.54
N ARG A 26 -56.48 -168.11 12.51
CA ARG A 26 -57.40 -167.07 12.08
C ARG A 26 -58.49 -166.86 13.13
N VAL A 27 -58.65 -165.62 13.56
CA VAL A 27 -59.80 -165.19 14.36
C VAL A 27 -61.07 -165.45 13.56
N LEU A 28 -61.93 -166.31 14.07
CA LEU A 28 -63.26 -166.54 13.51
C LEU A 28 -64.12 -165.32 13.85
N PRO A 29 -64.83 -164.74 12.86
CA PRO A 29 -65.72 -163.63 13.14
C PRO A 29 -66.77 -164.04 14.16
N ALA A 30 -67.04 -163.17 15.13
CA ALA A 30 -68.12 -163.37 16.10
C ALA A 30 -69.45 -163.46 15.32
N GLN A 31 -69.99 -164.66 15.18
CA GLN A 31 -71.31 -164.88 14.58
C GLN A 31 -72.38 -164.87 15.66
N ASP A 32 -73.28 -163.88 15.58
CA ASP A 32 -74.41 -163.66 16.49
C ASP A 32 -75.66 -164.53 16.17
N ARG A 33 -75.57 -165.45 15.21
CA ARG A 33 -76.71 -166.33 14.87
C ARG A 33 -76.78 -167.56 15.79
N PRO A 34 -77.96 -167.86 16.38
CA PRO A 34 -78.18 -169.05 17.18
C PRO A 34 -78.21 -170.30 16.27
N GLY A 35 -77.04 -170.89 16.07
CA GLY A 35 -76.79 -172.14 15.36
C GLY A 35 -75.43 -172.73 15.79
N ARG A 36 -75.15 -173.98 15.44
CA ARG A 36 -73.90 -174.67 15.86
C ARG A 36 -72.68 -173.92 15.29
N LYS A 37 -72.03 -173.12 16.15
CA LYS A 37 -70.93 -172.22 15.78
C LYS A 37 -69.83 -173.00 15.05
N SER A 38 -69.41 -172.55 13.87
CA SER A 38 -68.37 -173.25 13.13
C SER A 38 -67.04 -173.11 13.89
N ALA A 39 -66.40 -174.25 14.17
CA ALA A 39 -65.12 -174.27 14.89
C ALA A 39 -63.92 -174.08 13.96
N TYR A 40 -64.16 -173.96 12.65
CA TYR A 40 -63.13 -173.96 11.62
C TYR A 40 -63.47 -172.95 10.53
N CYS A 41 -62.45 -172.35 9.90
CA CYS A 41 -62.68 -171.46 8.76
C CYS A 41 -63.34 -172.22 7.59
N GLU A 42 -64.42 -171.68 7.06
CA GLU A 42 -65.13 -172.26 5.90
C GLU A 42 -64.42 -171.96 4.58
N ASP A 43 -63.77 -170.79 4.47
CA ASP A 43 -63.24 -170.30 3.19
C ASP A 43 -61.82 -170.80 2.89
N ARG A 44 -61.04 -171.18 3.90
CA ARG A 44 -59.63 -171.53 3.71
C ARG A 44 -59.48 -172.97 3.22
N ARG A 45 -58.77 -173.14 2.11
CA ARG A 45 -58.39 -174.44 1.55
C ARG A 45 -56.87 -174.62 1.68
N TRP A 46 -56.44 -175.83 1.99
CA TRP A 46 -55.04 -176.26 2.06
C TRP A 46 -54.69 -177.12 0.84
N GLU A 47 -53.40 -177.44 0.64
CA GLU A 47 -52.95 -178.30 -0.47
C GLU A 47 -53.83 -179.57 -0.61
N GLY A 48 -54.27 -179.85 -1.83
CA GLY A 48 -55.26 -180.91 -2.10
C GLY A 48 -56.70 -180.54 -1.76
N ASN A 49 -57.04 -179.24 -1.70
CA ASN A 49 -58.39 -178.72 -1.43
C ASN A 49 -59.00 -179.13 -0.07
N LYS A 50 -58.16 -179.48 0.91
CA LYS A 50 -58.61 -179.86 2.26
C LYS A 50 -59.07 -178.65 3.06
N THR A 51 -60.13 -178.79 3.86
CA THR A 51 -60.63 -177.72 4.74
C THR A 51 -59.90 -177.69 6.08
N CYS A 52 -59.91 -176.55 6.79
CA CYS A 52 -59.34 -176.45 8.15
C CYS A 52 -59.89 -177.53 9.11
N LYS A 53 -61.16 -177.93 8.95
CA LYS A 53 -61.75 -179.02 9.73
C LYS A 53 -61.08 -180.37 9.45
N GLN A 54 -60.78 -180.66 8.19
CA GLN A 54 -60.09 -181.90 7.81
C GLN A 54 -58.64 -181.89 8.28
N MET A 55 -57.93 -180.77 8.13
CA MET A 55 -56.56 -180.64 8.63
C MET A 55 -56.50 -180.77 10.17
N ALA A 56 -57.42 -180.14 10.90
CA ALA A 56 -57.52 -180.30 12.36
C ALA A 56 -57.88 -181.74 12.77
N GLN A 57 -58.70 -182.44 11.99
CA GLN A 57 -58.96 -183.85 12.23
C GLN A 57 -57.71 -184.69 12.00
N GLN A 58 -56.93 -184.38 10.97
CA GLN A 58 -55.68 -185.05 10.65
C GLN A 58 -54.62 -184.77 11.73
N GLU A 59 -54.53 -183.54 12.25
CA GLU A 59 -53.68 -183.16 13.38
C GLU A 59 -54.10 -183.87 14.65
N ARG A 60 -55.40 -183.94 14.97
CA ARG A 60 -55.88 -184.70 16.12
C ARG A 60 -55.60 -186.19 15.99
N ASN A 61 -55.74 -186.75 14.81
CA ASN A 61 -55.35 -188.14 14.56
C ASN A 61 -53.84 -188.33 14.70
N ALA A 62 -53.02 -187.38 14.22
CA ALA A 62 -51.57 -187.42 14.39
C ALA A 62 -51.17 -187.33 15.87
N LEU A 63 -51.79 -186.45 16.66
CA LEU A 63 -51.57 -186.33 18.10
C LEU A 63 -52.01 -187.58 18.87
N LYS A 64 -53.10 -188.24 18.43
CA LYS A 64 -53.53 -189.53 18.99
C LYS A 64 -52.55 -190.65 18.65
N VAL A 65 -52.09 -190.72 17.41
CA VAL A 65 -51.06 -191.71 17.00
C VAL A 65 -49.73 -191.47 17.73
N ALA A 66 -49.39 -190.20 18.02
CA ALA A 66 -48.20 -189.83 18.78
C ALA A 66 -48.32 -190.03 20.30
N GLY A 67 -49.49 -190.40 20.82
CA GLY A 67 -49.73 -190.59 22.26
C GLY A 67 -49.63 -189.31 23.11
N LEU A 68 -49.64 -188.12 22.48
CA LEU A 68 -49.38 -186.82 23.13
C LEU A 68 -50.63 -186.16 23.75
N GLU A 69 -51.78 -186.82 23.71
CA GLU A 69 -53.03 -186.24 24.25
C GLU A 69 -52.99 -186.09 25.77
N VAL A 70 -52.46 -187.09 26.50
CA VAL A 70 -52.42 -187.10 27.98
C VAL A 70 -51.42 -186.06 28.57
N PRO A 71 -50.19 -185.91 28.06
CA PRO A 71 -49.24 -184.90 28.56
C PRO A 71 -49.75 -183.46 28.40
N LEU A 72 -50.48 -183.16 27.32
CA LEU A 72 -51.01 -181.82 27.06
C LEU A 72 -52.14 -181.44 28.01
N THR A 73 -52.95 -182.39 28.46
CA THR A 73 -53.99 -182.13 29.47
C THR A 73 -53.36 -181.84 30.84
N ALA A 74 -52.34 -182.61 31.23
CA ALA A 74 -51.62 -182.38 32.48
C ALA A 74 -50.91 -181.02 32.51
N TYR A 75 -50.33 -180.57 31.38
CA TYR A 75 -49.74 -179.24 31.28
C TYR A 75 -50.76 -178.12 31.49
N ARG A 76 -51.98 -178.26 30.93
CA ARG A 76 -53.05 -177.27 31.09
C ARG A 76 -53.52 -177.15 32.55
N GLU A 77 -53.66 -178.25 33.28
CA GLU A 77 -54.02 -178.22 34.71
C GLU A 77 -52.95 -177.56 35.59
N VAL A 78 -51.68 -177.65 35.20
CA VAL A 78 -50.59 -176.93 35.90
C VAL A 78 -50.64 -175.45 35.54
N ALA A 79 -50.84 -175.11 34.26
CA ALA A 79 -50.97 -173.73 33.81
C ALA A 79 -52.15 -173.02 34.52
N ASP A 80 -53.30 -173.67 34.63
CA ASP A 80 -54.49 -173.12 35.31
C ASP A 80 -54.26 -172.85 36.81
N ARG A 81 -53.32 -173.55 37.46
CA ARG A 81 -52.93 -173.29 38.85
C ARG A 81 -51.88 -172.18 38.99
N VAL A 82 -50.98 -172.04 38.03
CA VAL A 82 -49.83 -171.12 38.14
C VAL A 82 -50.16 -169.72 37.62
N VAL A 83 -51.00 -169.60 36.59
CA VAL A 83 -51.37 -168.31 35.98
C VAL A 83 -51.98 -167.33 36.99
N PRO A 84 -52.96 -167.71 37.84
CA PRO A 84 -53.53 -166.77 38.81
C PRO A 84 -52.52 -166.28 39.86
N VAL A 85 -51.55 -167.11 40.23
CA VAL A 85 -50.49 -166.74 41.18
C VAL A 85 -49.57 -165.70 40.55
N LEU A 86 -49.17 -165.91 39.29
CA LEU A 86 -48.34 -164.97 38.53
C LEU A 86 -49.08 -163.65 38.28
N GLU A 87 -50.37 -163.69 37.96
CA GLU A 87 -51.21 -162.48 37.81
C GLU A 87 -51.31 -161.69 39.13
N SER A 88 -51.41 -162.37 40.28
CA SER A 88 -51.46 -161.67 41.57
C SER A 88 -50.13 -161.04 41.96
N VAL A 89 -49.01 -161.72 41.72
CA VAL A 89 -47.66 -161.17 41.93
C VAL A 89 -47.40 -160.01 40.98
N GLN A 90 -47.83 -160.14 39.71
CA GLN A 90 -47.76 -159.05 38.75
C GLN A 90 -48.59 -157.86 39.22
N ALA A 91 -49.83 -158.04 39.69
CA ALA A 91 -50.64 -156.96 40.22
C ALA A 91 -49.99 -156.27 41.44
N GLN A 92 -49.40 -157.05 42.36
CA GLN A 92 -48.71 -156.53 43.54
C GLN A 92 -47.44 -155.72 43.22
N ILE A 93 -46.80 -155.98 42.08
CA ILE A 93 -45.61 -155.23 41.63
C ILE A 93 -46.03 -154.02 40.77
N THR A 94 -47.02 -154.19 39.91
CA THR A 94 -47.39 -153.16 38.92
C THR A 94 -48.10 -151.97 39.56
N GLY A 95 -48.88 -152.18 40.63
CA GLY A 95 -49.55 -151.10 41.37
C GLY A 95 -48.56 -150.13 42.03
N PRO A 96 -47.71 -150.59 42.97
CA PRO A 96 -46.72 -149.74 43.64
C PRO A 96 -45.70 -149.12 42.69
N LEU A 97 -45.30 -149.82 41.61
CA LEU A 97 -44.44 -149.22 40.57
C LEU A 97 -45.16 -148.13 39.78
N GLY A 98 -46.47 -148.27 39.56
CA GLY A 98 -47.31 -147.23 38.95
C GLY A 98 -47.39 -145.98 39.82
N GLU A 99 -47.64 -146.16 41.12
CA GLU A 99 -47.67 -145.07 42.11
C GLU A 99 -46.31 -144.38 42.25
N LEU A 100 -45.22 -145.14 42.33
CA LEU A 100 -43.86 -144.57 42.38
C LEU A 100 -43.53 -143.80 41.10
N ARG A 101 -43.88 -144.34 39.93
CA ARG A 101 -43.66 -143.65 38.65
C ARG A 101 -44.47 -142.37 38.56
N GLU A 102 -45.69 -142.36 39.06
CA GLU A 102 -46.53 -141.17 39.09
C GLU A 102 -46.00 -140.13 40.07
N ALA A 103 -45.57 -140.54 41.26
CA ALA A 103 -44.91 -139.67 42.22
C ALA A 103 -43.62 -139.06 41.63
N LEU A 104 -42.80 -139.86 40.93
CA LEU A 104 -41.60 -139.37 40.25
C LEU A 104 -41.93 -138.35 39.15
N ARG A 105 -42.99 -138.60 38.35
CA ARG A 105 -43.47 -137.62 37.36
C ARG A 105 -43.94 -136.33 38.01
N GLN A 106 -44.72 -136.41 39.09
CA GLN A 106 -45.17 -135.21 39.80
C GLN A 106 -44.00 -134.40 40.40
N VAL A 107 -42.96 -135.08 40.89
CA VAL A 107 -41.74 -134.41 41.35
C VAL A 107 -40.96 -133.78 40.19
N GLU A 108 -40.83 -134.49 39.06
CA GLU A 108 -40.21 -133.99 37.83
C GLU A 108 -40.95 -132.77 37.27
N ASP A 109 -42.27 -132.88 37.06
CA ASP A 109 -43.13 -131.80 36.58
C ASP A 109 -43.11 -130.61 37.55
N GLY A 110 -43.17 -130.86 38.86
CA GLY A 110 -43.08 -129.81 39.87
C GLY A 110 -41.69 -129.15 39.93
N ALA A 111 -40.61 -129.88 39.67
CA ALA A 111 -39.27 -129.33 39.57
C ALA A 111 -39.10 -128.50 38.30
N LEU A 112 -39.59 -128.99 37.16
CA LEU A 112 -39.57 -128.26 35.89
C LEU A 112 -40.41 -126.98 35.97
N ALA A 113 -41.59 -127.03 36.59
CA ALA A 113 -42.43 -125.85 36.81
C ALA A 113 -41.71 -124.79 37.64
N ARG A 114 -41.05 -125.17 38.75
CA ARG A 114 -40.25 -124.23 39.56
C ARG A 114 -39.08 -123.64 38.77
N VAL A 115 -38.37 -124.45 37.97
CA VAL A 115 -37.28 -123.94 37.12
C VAL A 115 -37.83 -122.94 36.11
N GLN A 116 -38.95 -123.24 35.45
CA GLN A 116 -39.58 -122.33 34.50
C GLN A 116 -40.08 -121.04 35.16
N ASP A 117 -40.65 -121.11 36.36
CA ASP A 117 -41.09 -119.94 37.12
C ASP A 117 -39.91 -119.05 37.53
N GLU A 118 -38.80 -119.64 37.99
CA GLU A 118 -37.58 -118.92 38.33
C GLU A 118 -36.89 -118.34 37.09
N GLU A 119 -36.83 -119.07 35.97
CA GLU A 119 -36.32 -118.56 34.69
C GLU A 119 -37.15 -117.39 34.16
N ASN A 120 -38.48 -117.48 34.24
CA ASN A 120 -39.38 -116.40 33.88
C ASN A 120 -39.19 -115.18 34.80
N THR A 121 -39.04 -115.41 36.11
CA THR A 121 -38.78 -114.35 37.09
C THR A 121 -37.44 -113.67 36.85
N ALA A 122 -36.39 -114.45 36.57
CA ALA A 122 -35.07 -113.95 36.22
C ALA A 122 -35.09 -113.15 34.91
N ARG A 123 -35.76 -113.64 33.86
CA ARG A 123 -35.92 -112.91 32.59
C ARG A 123 -36.62 -111.58 32.81
N ILE A 124 -37.73 -111.56 33.54
CA ILE A 124 -38.46 -110.32 33.86
C ILE A 124 -37.58 -109.35 34.68
N ALA A 125 -36.79 -109.87 35.61
CA ALA A 125 -35.85 -109.06 36.38
C ALA A 125 -34.75 -108.44 35.51
N THR A 126 -34.18 -109.21 34.57
CA THR A 126 -33.19 -108.71 33.60
C THR A 126 -33.80 -107.67 32.66
N GLU A 127 -34.98 -107.92 32.09
CA GLU A 127 -35.68 -106.95 31.24
C GLU A 127 -35.96 -105.64 31.97
N ARG A 128 -36.35 -105.70 33.25
CA ARG A 128 -36.54 -104.50 34.09
C ARG A 128 -35.23 -103.78 34.39
N ALA A 129 -34.15 -104.52 34.63
CA ALA A 129 -32.83 -103.93 34.86
C ALA A 129 -32.31 -103.23 33.59
N ASP A 130 -32.44 -103.86 32.42
CA ASP A 130 -32.04 -103.29 31.14
C ASP A 130 -32.87 -102.05 30.78
N ALA A 131 -34.18 -102.09 31.03
CA ALA A 131 -35.05 -100.92 30.87
C ALA A 131 -34.64 -99.77 31.81
N ALA A 132 -34.29 -100.06 33.06
CA ALA A 132 -33.83 -99.05 34.01
C ALA A 132 -32.47 -98.44 33.61
N VAL A 133 -31.54 -99.24 33.08
CA VAL A 133 -30.27 -98.76 32.54
C VAL A 133 -30.51 -97.88 31.31
N ALA A 134 -31.36 -98.31 30.39
CA ALA A 134 -31.70 -97.53 29.20
C ALA A 134 -32.34 -96.17 29.56
N GLU A 135 -33.27 -96.14 30.53
CA GLU A 135 -33.85 -94.88 31.01
C GLU A 135 -32.84 -93.98 31.72
N ARG A 136 -31.93 -94.56 32.51
CA ARG A 136 -30.83 -93.81 33.13
C ARG A 136 -29.92 -93.17 32.07
N ASP A 137 -29.58 -93.90 31.02
CA ASP A 137 -28.70 -93.41 29.97
C ASP A 137 -29.39 -92.34 29.10
N LYS A 138 -30.71 -92.48 28.85
CA LYS A 138 -31.54 -91.41 28.27
C LYS A 138 -31.55 -90.16 29.15
N ALA A 139 -31.68 -90.31 30.47
CA ALA A 139 -31.67 -89.18 31.39
C ALA A 139 -30.30 -88.46 31.41
N PHE A 140 -29.19 -89.20 31.36
CA PHE A 140 -27.86 -88.62 31.27
C PHE A 140 -27.63 -87.85 29.97
N THR A 141 -27.99 -88.45 28.83
CA THR A 141 -27.88 -87.77 27.52
C THR A 141 -28.76 -86.52 27.46
N ALA A 142 -29.99 -86.58 27.97
CA ALA A 142 -30.86 -85.41 28.07
C ALA A 142 -30.26 -84.30 28.94
N ARG A 143 -29.69 -84.65 30.11
CA ARG A 143 -29.00 -83.69 31.00
C ARG A 143 -27.80 -83.06 30.30
N ASP A 144 -26.97 -83.85 29.64
CA ASP A 144 -25.75 -83.36 29.01
C ASP A 144 -26.08 -82.45 27.80
N ASN A 145 -27.11 -82.78 27.03
CA ASN A 145 -27.65 -81.92 25.98
C ASN A 145 -28.17 -80.60 26.55
N ALA A 146 -28.96 -80.63 27.63
CA ALA A 146 -29.45 -79.42 28.28
C ALA A 146 -28.32 -78.53 28.82
N LEU A 147 -27.24 -79.13 29.35
CA LEU A 147 -26.06 -78.40 29.78
C LEU A 147 -25.28 -77.78 28.61
N ALA A 148 -25.18 -78.49 27.49
CA ALA A 148 -24.55 -77.98 26.26
C ALA A 148 -25.35 -76.81 25.67
N GLU A 149 -26.67 -76.95 25.57
CA GLU A 149 -27.57 -75.89 25.12
C GLU A 149 -27.50 -74.66 26.04
N ALA A 150 -27.47 -74.85 27.36
CA ALA A 150 -27.35 -73.75 28.31
C ALA A 150 -26.00 -73.01 28.18
N LYS A 151 -24.91 -73.72 27.90
CA LYS A 151 -23.59 -73.10 27.63
C LYS A 151 -23.62 -72.32 26.32
N ALA A 152 -24.11 -72.93 25.24
CA ALA A 152 -24.24 -72.28 23.94
C ALA A 152 -25.11 -71.01 24.02
N ALA A 153 -26.22 -71.05 24.76
CA ALA A 153 -27.08 -69.89 24.98
C ALA A 153 -26.37 -68.75 25.75
N ARG A 154 -25.54 -69.08 26.75
CA ARG A 154 -24.74 -68.08 27.48
C ARG A 154 -23.66 -67.46 26.60
N GLU A 155 -22.96 -68.27 25.81
CA GLU A 155 -21.95 -67.78 24.86
C GLU A 155 -22.58 -66.90 23.79
N ALA A 156 -23.70 -67.32 23.21
CA ALA A 156 -24.46 -66.50 22.26
C ALA A 156 -24.90 -65.16 22.87
N LYS A 157 -25.36 -65.15 24.13
CA LYS A 157 -25.69 -63.92 24.85
C LYS A 157 -24.47 -63.00 25.02
N ILE A 158 -23.33 -63.53 25.44
CA ILE A 158 -22.09 -62.76 25.61
C ILE A 158 -21.63 -62.16 24.28
N VAL A 159 -21.69 -62.93 23.18
CA VAL A 159 -21.35 -62.45 21.84
C VAL A 159 -22.32 -61.36 21.40
N ALA A 160 -23.64 -61.54 21.61
CA ALA A 160 -24.64 -60.52 21.29
C ALA A 160 -24.42 -59.22 22.09
N GLU A 161 -24.15 -59.31 23.39
CA GLU A 161 -23.84 -58.15 24.23
C GLU A 161 -22.55 -57.45 23.77
N ARG A 162 -21.53 -58.21 23.36
CA ARG A 162 -20.29 -57.63 22.80
C ARG A 162 -20.55 -56.88 21.50
N LEU A 163 -21.24 -57.51 20.55
CA LEU A 163 -21.61 -56.88 19.28
C LEU A 163 -22.46 -55.62 19.49
N GLN A 164 -23.36 -55.64 20.48
CA GLN A 164 -24.14 -54.46 20.85
C GLN A 164 -23.26 -53.34 21.40
N ARG A 165 -22.31 -53.65 22.29
CA ARG A 165 -21.37 -52.65 22.82
C ARG A 165 -20.44 -52.10 21.75
N GLU A 166 -19.92 -52.95 20.87
CA GLU A 166 -19.10 -52.55 19.72
C GLU A 166 -19.91 -51.66 18.77
N GLY A 167 -21.17 -52.03 18.48
CA GLY A 167 -22.07 -51.22 17.66
C GLY A 167 -22.37 -49.84 18.27
N ILE A 168 -22.57 -49.76 19.59
CA ILE A 168 -22.74 -48.48 20.30
C ILE A 168 -21.45 -47.66 20.24
N ALA A 169 -20.30 -48.25 20.55
CA ALA A 169 -19.01 -47.56 20.52
C ALA A 169 -18.66 -47.04 19.10
N ASP A 170 -18.95 -47.83 18.06
CA ASP A 170 -18.77 -47.41 16.67
C ASP A 170 -19.71 -46.26 16.29
N ALA A 171 -20.95 -46.28 16.79
CA ALA A 171 -21.91 -45.19 16.58
C ALA A 171 -21.49 -43.90 17.29
N GLU A 172 -21.01 -43.99 18.54
CA GLU A 172 -20.43 -42.88 19.30
C GLU A 172 -19.21 -42.30 18.59
N GLN A 173 -18.26 -43.14 18.17
CA GLN A 173 -17.09 -42.68 17.41
C GLN A 173 -17.45 -42.03 16.08
N LYS A 174 -18.53 -42.46 15.41
CA LYS A 174 -19.03 -41.81 14.20
C LYS A 174 -19.68 -40.46 14.51
N ALA A 175 -20.45 -40.38 15.60
CA ALA A 175 -21.06 -39.14 16.08
C ALA A 175 -19.99 -38.11 16.49
N ASP A 176 -18.98 -38.52 17.26
CA ASP A 176 -17.86 -37.66 17.67
C ASP A 176 -17.08 -37.14 16.47
N ARG A 177 -16.76 -38.00 15.51
CA ARG A 177 -16.09 -37.57 14.26
C ARG A 177 -16.95 -36.63 13.43
N ALA A 178 -18.27 -36.84 13.38
CA ALA A 178 -19.17 -35.93 12.69
C ALA A 178 -19.23 -34.56 13.40
N TRP A 179 -19.25 -34.55 14.73
CA TRP A 179 -19.26 -33.32 15.52
C TRP A 179 -17.94 -32.56 15.42
N GLN A 180 -16.80 -33.24 15.48
CA GLN A 180 -15.48 -32.64 15.24
C GLN A 180 -15.40 -32.00 13.86
N ARG A 181 -15.86 -32.69 12.81
CA ARG A 181 -15.92 -32.11 11.47
C ARG A 181 -16.83 -30.89 11.42
N ALA A 182 -17.99 -30.92 12.07
CA ALA A 182 -18.89 -29.78 12.14
C ALA A 182 -18.22 -28.56 12.81
N LEU A 183 -17.50 -28.78 13.92
CA LEU A 183 -16.72 -27.76 14.60
C LEU A 183 -15.57 -27.22 13.73
N GLU A 184 -14.85 -28.10 13.02
CA GLU A 184 -13.81 -27.70 12.07
C GLU A 184 -14.39 -26.86 10.93
N TYR A 185 -15.57 -27.22 10.40
CA TYR A 185 -16.27 -26.43 9.38
C TYR A 185 -16.71 -25.06 9.92
N GLU A 186 -17.24 -24.97 11.14
CA GLU A 186 -17.57 -23.68 11.75
C GLU A 186 -16.33 -22.84 12.07
N GLY A 187 -15.25 -23.46 12.54
CA GLY A 187 -13.96 -22.82 12.74
C GLY A 187 -13.37 -22.30 11.43
N ALA A 188 -13.44 -23.08 10.35
CA ALA A 188 -13.00 -22.67 9.02
C ALA A 188 -13.88 -21.56 8.45
N LYS A 189 -15.20 -21.62 8.67
CA LYS A 189 -16.14 -20.59 8.24
C LYS A 189 -15.88 -19.26 8.96
N THR A 190 -15.74 -19.28 10.28
CA THR A 190 -15.43 -18.08 11.07
C THR A 190 -14.06 -17.51 10.72
N ALA A 191 -13.05 -18.35 10.49
CA ALA A 191 -11.74 -17.92 9.99
C ALA A 191 -11.84 -17.28 8.58
N ALA A 192 -12.65 -17.85 7.68
CA ALA A 192 -12.89 -17.28 6.36
C ALA A 192 -13.65 -15.95 6.42
N GLU A 193 -14.64 -15.82 7.30
CA GLU A 193 -15.35 -14.56 7.55
C GLU A 193 -14.42 -13.48 8.14
N ALA A 194 -13.54 -13.85 9.07
CA ALA A 194 -12.51 -12.96 9.60
C ALA A 194 -11.53 -12.52 8.50
N ALA A 195 -11.05 -13.44 7.66
CA ALA A 195 -10.18 -13.14 6.53
C ALA A 195 -10.85 -12.22 5.50
N LEU A 196 -12.15 -12.43 5.19
CA LEU A 196 -12.90 -11.53 4.33
C LEU A 196 -13.04 -10.12 4.92
N THR A 197 -13.21 -10.03 6.24
CA THR A 197 -13.28 -8.75 6.95
C THR A 197 -11.94 -8.02 6.90
N GLU A 198 -10.82 -8.74 7.07
CA GLU A 198 -9.47 -8.20 6.93
C GLU A 198 -9.17 -7.75 5.49
N VAL A 199 -9.55 -8.54 4.48
CA VAL A 199 -9.41 -8.17 3.07
C VAL A 199 -10.23 -6.90 2.76
N ARG A 200 -11.45 -6.77 3.30
CA ARG A 200 -12.25 -5.55 3.15
C ARG A 200 -11.59 -4.35 3.81
N ALA A 201 -11.09 -4.48 5.04
CA ALA A 201 -10.39 -3.42 5.74
C ALA A 201 -9.10 -3.00 4.99
N ASN A 202 -8.35 -3.95 4.43
CA ASN A 202 -7.18 -3.67 3.61
C ASN A 202 -7.54 -2.97 2.30
N LEU A 203 -8.64 -3.37 1.66
CA LEU A 203 -9.13 -2.73 0.44
C LEU A 203 -9.59 -1.29 0.73
N GLU A 204 -10.31 -1.07 1.82
CA GLU A 204 -10.73 0.27 2.26
C GLU A 204 -9.51 1.15 2.59
N ALA A 205 -8.51 0.60 3.28
CA ALA A 205 -7.26 1.31 3.53
C ALA A 205 -6.46 1.61 2.25
N GLN A 206 -6.52 0.74 1.23
CA GLN A 206 -5.93 0.98 -0.08
C GLN A 206 -6.67 2.11 -0.81
N VAL A 207 -8.00 2.07 -0.83
CA VAL A 207 -8.84 3.13 -1.42
C VAL A 207 -8.55 4.47 -0.74
N GLY A 208 -8.52 4.53 0.60
CA GLY A 208 -8.18 5.75 1.33
C GLY A 208 -6.77 6.28 1.03
N ARG A 209 -5.79 5.40 0.74
CA ARG A 209 -4.45 5.83 0.27
C ARG A 209 -4.52 6.42 -1.13
N TYR A 210 -5.29 5.82 -2.04
CA TYR A 210 -5.48 6.34 -3.40
C TYR A 210 -6.18 7.69 -3.38
N ASP A 211 -7.23 7.85 -2.57
CA ASP A 211 -7.93 9.12 -2.40
C ASP A 211 -6.98 10.20 -1.87
N HIS A 212 -6.20 9.89 -0.83
CA HIS A 212 -5.20 10.81 -0.29
C HIS A 212 -4.10 11.17 -1.31
N LEU A 213 -3.65 10.20 -2.11
CA LEU A 213 -2.69 10.45 -3.20
C LEU A 213 -3.30 11.34 -4.29
N SER A 214 -4.57 11.15 -4.63
CA SER A 214 -5.30 11.98 -5.59
C SER A 214 -5.44 13.42 -5.08
N GLU A 215 -5.84 13.60 -3.82
CA GLU A 215 -5.91 14.93 -3.19
C GLU A 215 -4.54 15.63 -3.17
N ARG A 216 -3.47 14.89 -2.85
CA ARG A 216 -2.10 15.42 -2.95
C ARG A 216 -1.72 15.79 -4.37
N PHE A 217 -2.11 14.98 -5.36
CA PHE A 217 -1.85 15.28 -6.76
C PHE A 217 -2.56 16.57 -7.18
N ASP A 218 -3.83 16.73 -6.84
CA ASP A 218 -4.60 17.95 -7.13
C ASP A 218 -4.00 19.17 -6.42
N THR A 219 -3.58 19.00 -5.16
CA THR A 219 -2.89 20.05 -4.40
C THR A 219 -1.59 20.48 -5.08
N VAL A 220 -0.75 19.51 -5.50
CA VAL A 220 0.49 19.79 -6.22
C VAL A 220 0.21 20.40 -7.59
N GLN A 221 -0.84 19.96 -8.29
CA GLN A 221 -1.22 20.52 -9.57
C GLN A 221 -1.67 21.98 -9.43
N ASN A 222 -2.45 22.30 -8.40
CA ASN A 222 -2.87 23.67 -8.10
C ASN A 222 -1.67 24.53 -7.69
N ALA A 223 -0.80 24.03 -6.82
CA ALA A 223 0.45 24.72 -6.46
C ALA A 223 1.35 24.97 -7.69
N ASN A 224 1.43 24.02 -8.63
CA ASN A 224 2.18 24.22 -9.88
C ASN A 224 1.53 25.27 -10.79
N LYS A 225 0.19 25.32 -10.87
CA LYS A 225 -0.52 26.38 -11.61
C LYS A 225 -0.26 27.75 -10.98
N GLU A 226 -0.30 27.82 -9.66
CA GLU A 226 -0.04 29.04 -8.90
C GLU A 226 1.41 29.50 -9.08
N LEU A 227 2.39 28.62 -8.88
CA LEU A 227 3.80 28.89 -9.16
C LEU A 227 4.04 29.31 -10.60
N THR A 228 3.32 28.72 -11.57
CA THR A 228 3.41 29.15 -12.98
C THR A 228 2.89 30.57 -13.14
N SER A 229 1.76 30.91 -12.51
CA SER A 229 1.20 32.26 -12.53
C SER A 229 2.11 33.29 -11.84
N GLU A 230 2.72 32.92 -10.71
CA GLU A 230 3.73 33.73 -10.02
C GLU A 230 4.96 33.91 -10.89
N ASN A 231 5.44 32.86 -11.57
CA ASN A 231 6.58 32.95 -12.47
C ASN A 231 6.29 33.88 -13.67
N THR A 232 5.08 33.83 -14.23
CA THR A 232 4.68 34.77 -15.29
C THR A 232 4.62 36.21 -14.80
N THR A 233 4.13 36.43 -13.58
CA THR A 233 4.07 37.74 -12.94
C THR A 233 5.47 38.28 -12.64
N LEU A 234 6.34 37.44 -12.08
CA LEU A 234 7.74 37.78 -11.81
C LEU A 234 8.50 38.09 -13.10
N LYS A 235 8.29 37.32 -14.17
CA LYS A 235 8.88 37.63 -15.50
C LYS A 235 8.39 38.97 -16.04
N ALA A 236 7.10 39.29 -15.89
CA ALA A 236 6.57 40.60 -16.27
C ALA A 236 7.17 41.73 -15.42
N ASN A 237 7.34 41.51 -14.11
CA ASN A 237 7.96 42.47 -13.20
C ASN A 237 9.45 42.69 -13.50
N ILE A 238 10.20 41.63 -13.80
CA ILE A 238 11.60 41.73 -14.23
C ILE A 238 11.70 42.54 -15.53
N LYS A 239 10.87 42.22 -16.54
CA LYS A 239 10.85 42.97 -17.79
C LYS A 239 10.51 44.45 -17.59
N ALA A 240 9.56 44.75 -16.70
CA ALA A 240 9.20 46.13 -16.36
C ALA A 240 10.29 46.85 -15.55
N ALA A 241 11.06 46.12 -14.74
CA ALA A 241 12.21 46.66 -14.01
C ALA A 241 13.40 46.91 -14.95
N GLU A 242 13.67 46.01 -15.89
CA GLU A 242 14.66 46.19 -16.96
C GLU A 242 14.33 47.41 -17.82
N GLN A 243 13.06 47.56 -18.24
CA GLN A 243 12.61 48.76 -18.96
C GLN A 243 12.84 50.03 -18.15
N ARG A 244 12.46 50.05 -16.86
CA ARG A 244 12.72 51.19 -15.96
C ARG A 244 14.20 51.47 -15.78
N ALA A 245 15.05 50.45 -15.72
CA ALA A 245 16.49 50.61 -15.63
C ALA A 245 17.05 51.22 -16.93
N THR A 246 16.64 50.73 -18.09
CA THR A 246 17.05 51.32 -19.38
C THR A 246 16.58 52.76 -19.51
N GLU A 247 15.34 53.08 -19.12
CA GLU A 247 14.84 54.46 -19.12
C GLU A 247 15.60 55.36 -18.14
N ALA A 248 16.00 54.84 -16.98
CA ALA A 248 16.81 55.56 -16.01
C ALA A 248 18.23 55.82 -16.54
N ASP A 249 18.83 54.84 -17.22
CA ASP A 249 20.14 54.98 -17.85
C ASP A 249 20.10 56.00 -19.00
N THR A 250 19.05 55.99 -19.84
CA THR A 250 18.88 57.00 -20.89
C THR A 250 18.74 58.40 -20.29
N LYS A 251 17.91 58.55 -19.23
CA LYS A 251 17.75 59.83 -18.53
C LYS A 251 19.03 60.29 -17.83
N ALA A 252 19.82 59.36 -17.29
CA ALA A 252 21.12 59.67 -16.70
C ALA A 252 22.11 60.14 -17.77
N ALA A 253 22.16 59.48 -18.92
CA ALA A 253 22.98 59.89 -20.05
C ALA A 253 22.57 61.28 -20.59
N GLU A 254 21.27 61.54 -20.74
CA GLU A 254 20.73 62.85 -21.11
C GLU A 254 21.09 63.93 -20.08
N ALA A 255 21.01 63.61 -18.78
CA ALA A 255 21.40 64.53 -17.70
C ALA A 255 22.91 64.83 -17.70
N THR A 256 23.75 63.82 -17.97
CA THR A 256 25.19 64.01 -18.13
C THR A 256 25.50 64.88 -19.35
N GLN A 257 24.87 64.61 -20.49
CA GLN A 257 25.05 65.41 -21.70
C GLN A 257 24.59 66.87 -21.50
N LEU A 258 23.48 67.07 -20.80
CA LEU A 258 23.02 68.41 -20.43
C LEU A 258 23.99 69.09 -19.46
N ALA A 259 24.55 68.37 -18.49
CA ALA A 259 25.54 68.90 -17.55
C ALA A 259 26.84 69.30 -18.27
N GLU A 260 27.30 68.51 -19.23
CA GLU A 260 28.46 68.82 -20.09
C GLU A 260 28.18 70.05 -20.97
N GLN A 261 26.99 70.13 -21.56
CA GLN A 261 26.58 71.30 -22.34
C GLN A 261 26.55 72.57 -21.47
N ARG A 262 25.98 72.49 -20.27
CA ARG A 262 25.97 73.60 -19.30
C ARG A 262 27.36 73.98 -18.83
N ALA A 263 28.25 73.00 -18.61
CA ALA A 263 29.64 73.26 -18.26
C ALA A 263 30.37 74.00 -19.40
N GLY A 264 30.12 73.61 -20.66
CA GLY A 264 30.61 74.30 -21.85
C GLY A 264 30.08 75.73 -21.96
N GLU A 265 28.78 75.95 -21.75
CA GLU A 265 28.16 77.29 -21.72
C GLU A 265 28.77 78.18 -20.63
N VAL A 266 29.01 77.63 -19.43
CA VAL A 266 29.64 78.37 -18.33
C VAL A 266 31.10 78.68 -18.61
N ALA A 267 31.85 77.77 -19.24
CA ALA A 267 33.22 78.03 -19.66
C ALA A 267 33.29 79.14 -20.71
N ALA A 268 32.44 79.08 -21.74
CA ALA A 268 32.32 80.12 -22.77
C ALA A 268 31.90 81.48 -22.17
N ALA A 269 30.97 81.48 -21.21
CA ALA A 269 30.56 82.71 -20.52
C ALA A 269 31.70 83.31 -19.69
N ARG A 270 32.53 82.48 -19.04
CA ARG A 270 33.72 82.94 -18.29
C ARG A 270 34.80 83.50 -19.20
N GLU A 271 35.04 82.88 -20.36
CA GLU A 271 35.97 83.40 -21.36
C GLU A 271 35.48 84.75 -21.94
N ALA A 272 34.18 84.85 -22.24
CA ALA A 272 33.58 86.10 -22.69
C ALA A 272 33.64 87.20 -21.61
N GLN A 273 33.43 86.84 -20.34
CA GLN A 273 33.58 87.77 -19.21
C GLN A 273 35.03 88.23 -19.06
N ALA A 274 36.00 87.31 -19.11
CA ALA A 274 37.43 87.66 -19.03
C ALA A 274 37.87 88.56 -20.20
N ALA A 275 37.34 88.32 -21.41
CA ALA A 275 37.57 89.19 -22.56
C ALA A 275 36.97 90.58 -22.37
N ALA A 276 35.74 90.67 -21.83
CA ALA A 276 35.09 91.94 -21.52
C ALA A 276 35.80 92.72 -20.42
N GLU A 277 36.30 92.04 -19.38
CA GLU A 277 37.12 92.64 -18.32
C GLU A 277 38.46 93.14 -18.86
N GLY A 278 39.09 92.39 -19.77
CA GLY A 278 40.29 92.81 -20.50
C GLY A 278 40.06 94.08 -21.33
N GLU A 279 38.97 94.14 -22.10
CA GLU A 279 38.63 95.32 -22.90
C GLU A 279 38.27 96.52 -22.01
N ARG A 280 37.58 96.27 -20.89
CA ARG A 280 37.31 97.32 -19.89
C ARG A 280 38.60 97.87 -19.29
N GLY A 281 39.57 97.01 -18.98
CA GLY A 281 40.91 97.42 -18.54
C GLY A 281 41.64 98.25 -19.59
N ARG A 282 41.56 97.87 -20.87
CA ARG A 282 42.13 98.63 -22.00
C ARG A 282 41.51 100.01 -22.13
N ILE A 283 40.18 100.10 -22.11
CA ILE A 283 39.42 101.36 -22.17
C ILE A 283 39.72 102.25 -20.95
N GLN A 284 39.89 101.66 -19.76
CA GLN A 284 40.23 102.42 -18.57
C GLN A 284 41.65 103.01 -18.66
N ALA A 285 42.64 102.21 -19.08
CA ALA A 285 44.00 102.70 -19.30
C ALA A 285 44.07 103.78 -20.38
N GLU A 286 43.28 103.64 -21.46
CA GLU A 286 43.16 104.65 -22.51
C GLU A 286 42.50 105.93 -21.99
N ASN A 287 41.45 105.83 -21.16
CA ASN A 287 40.85 106.98 -20.48
C ASN A 287 41.83 107.68 -19.55
N GLU A 288 42.59 106.94 -18.73
CA GLU A 288 43.60 107.52 -17.84
C GLU A 288 44.69 108.25 -18.63
N ARG A 289 45.12 107.68 -19.77
CA ARG A 289 46.05 108.32 -20.70
C ARG A 289 45.48 109.61 -21.28
N LEU A 290 44.24 109.58 -21.78
CA LEU A 290 43.57 110.74 -22.35
C LEU A 290 43.31 111.83 -21.30
N VAL A 291 42.98 111.46 -20.06
CA VAL A 291 42.85 112.41 -18.93
C VAL A 291 44.18 113.06 -18.61
N ALA A 292 45.28 112.30 -18.60
CA ALA A 292 46.62 112.85 -18.41
C ALA A 292 47.00 113.78 -19.58
N GLU A 293 46.70 113.40 -20.82
CA GLU A 293 46.95 114.19 -22.03
C GLU A 293 46.16 115.51 -22.01
N VAL A 294 44.87 115.47 -21.67
CA VAL A 294 44.03 116.67 -21.45
C VAL A 294 44.59 117.53 -20.31
N GLY A 295 45.11 116.92 -19.24
CA GLY A 295 45.81 117.60 -18.17
C GLY A 295 47.02 118.38 -18.67
N THR A 296 47.89 117.75 -19.46
CA THR A 296 49.07 118.38 -20.07
C THR A 296 48.71 119.47 -21.07
N LEU A 297 47.65 119.29 -21.86
CA LEU A 297 47.18 120.29 -22.80
C LEU A 297 46.56 121.50 -22.08
N ARG A 298 45.90 121.31 -20.94
CA ARG A 298 45.40 122.41 -20.10
C ARG A 298 46.54 123.22 -19.48
N THR A 299 47.57 122.57 -18.94
CA THR A 299 48.74 123.30 -18.42
C THR A 299 49.52 124.01 -19.53
N ALA A 300 49.63 123.42 -20.72
CA ALA A 300 50.19 124.10 -21.89
C ALA A 300 49.34 125.31 -22.30
N LEU A 301 48.01 125.18 -22.35
CA LEU A 301 47.09 126.26 -22.67
C LEU A 301 47.15 127.40 -21.63
N ASP A 302 47.24 127.09 -20.35
CA ASP A 302 47.36 128.11 -19.29
C ASP A 302 48.73 128.80 -19.34
N THR A 303 49.79 128.06 -19.70
CA THR A 303 51.11 128.65 -19.98
C THR A 303 51.04 129.61 -21.16
N GLU A 304 50.39 129.22 -22.27
CA GLU A 304 50.21 130.09 -23.43
C GLU A 304 49.29 131.29 -23.17
N LYS A 305 48.28 131.15 -22.30
CA LYS A 305 47.50 132.30 -21.83
C LYS A 305 48.38 133.26 -21.01
N GLY A 306 49.28 132.72 -20.20
CA GLY A 306 50.29 133.47 -19.47
C GLY A 306 51.20 134.27 -20.41
N THR A 307 51.78 133.61 -21.41
CA THR A 307 52.65 134.25 -22.42
C THR A 307 51.90 135.32 -23.21
N VAL A 308 50.65 135.06 -23.62
CA VAL A 308 49.82 136.06 -24.32
C VAL A 308 49.50 137.26 -23.43
N SER A 309 49.21 137.04 -22.14
CA SER A 309 48.99 138.14 -21.19
C SER A 309 50.25 138.98 -21.01
N GLU A 310 51.41 138.33 -20.91
CA GLU A 310 52.69 139.01 -20.78
C GLU A 310 53.07 139.79 -22.04
N LEU A 311 52.87 139.21 -23.22
CA LEU A 311 53.06 139.90 -24.51
C LEU A 311 52.11 141.11 -24.66
N ARG A 312 50.86 141.01 -24.18
CA ARG A 312 49.93 142.16 -24.16
C ARG A 312 50.41 143.27 -23.23
N GLN A 313 50.95 142.93 -22.06
CA GLN A 313 51.54 143.93 -21.15
C GLN A 313 52.79 144.56 -21.76
N GLN A 314 53.65 143.78 -22.40
CA GLN A 314 54.83 144.28 -23.11
C GLN A 314 54.46 145.20 -24.27
N LEU A 315 53.41 144.87 -25.03
CA LEU A 315 52.88 145.72 -26.10
C LEU A 315 52.32 147.03 -25.55
N ALA A 316 51.48 146.98 -24.51
CA ALA A 316 50.97 148.20 -23.86
C ALA A 316 52.10 149.08 -23.29
N ALA A 317 53.15 148.48 -22.74
CA ALA A 317 54.33 149.21 -22.28
C ALA A 317 55.19 149.77 -23.44
N ALA A 318 55.21 149.12 -24.60
CA ALA A 318 55.85 149.64 -25.81
C ALA A 318 55.05 150.81 -26.40
N GLU A 319 53.72 150.70 -26.48
CA GLU A 319 52.81 151.77 -26.92
C GLU A 319 52.90 152.98 -25.98
N GLY A 320 52.96 152.76 -24.66
CA GLY A 320 53.17 153.83 -23.68
C GLY A 320 54.52 154.55 -23.85
N ARG A 321 55.59 153.81 -24.18
CA ARG A 321 56.90 154.40 -24.50
C ARG A 321 56.87 155.19 -25.80
N GLU A 322 56.19 154.67 -26.83
CA GLU A 322 56.02 155.35 -28.11
C GLU A 322 55.24 156.67 -27.94
N GLN A 323 54.13 156.67 -27.20
CA GLN A 323 53.38 157.88 -26.87
C GLN A 323 54.22 158.89 -26.07
N GLY A 324 55.05 158.41 -25.13
CA GLY A 324 56.01 159.25 -24.43
C GLY A 324 57.02 159.92 -25.37
N LEU A 325 57.63 159.15 -26.28
CA LEU A 325 58.57 159.67 -27.27
C LEU A 325 57.92 160.64 -28.27
N ILE A 326 56.66 160.40 -28.66
CA ILE A 326 55.87 161.34 -29.48
C ILE A 326 55.68 162.66 -28.72
N GLY A 327 55.33 162.61 -27.43
CA GLY A 327 55.21 163.79 -26.58
C GLY A 327 56.53 164.56 -26.43
N GLU A 328 57.65 163.85 -26.23
CA GLU A 328 58.99 164.46 -26.17
C GLU A 328 59.38 165.13 -27.49
N ARG A 329 59.10 164.48 -28.63
CA ARG A 329 59.31 165.06 -29.96
C ARG A 329 58.51 166.34 -30.15
N ASP A 330 57.23 166.33 -29.82
CA ASP A 330 56.35 167.50 -30.01
C ASP A 330 56.75 168.67 -29.10
N ALA A 331 57.18 168.37 -27.86
CA ALA A 331 57.76 169.36 -26.96
C ALA A 331 59.07 169.95 -27.51
N ALA A 332 59.97 169.11 -28.01
CA ALA A 332 61.21 169.55 -28.64
C ALA A 332 60.95 170.39 -29.90
N GLN A 333 59.93 170.02 -30.69
CA GLN A 333 59.56 170.73 -31.90
C GLN A 333 58.96 172.11 -31.60
N THR A 334 58.17 172.21 -30.53
CA THR A 334 57.65 173.48 -29.99
C THR A 334 58.80 174.39 -29.53
N ALA A 335 59.75 173.85 -28.76
CA ALA A 335 60.94 174.58 -28.32
C ALA A 335 61.80 175.07 -29.51
N VAL A 336 61.93 174.28 -30.59
CA VAL A 336 62.64 174.69 -31.80
C VAL A 336 61.92 175.84 -32.52
N THR A 337 60.59 175.85 -32.56
CA THR A 337 59.82 176.99 -33.11
C THR A 337 59.97 178.24 -32.26
N GLU A 338 59.89 178.14 -30.92
CA GLU A 338 60.10 179.29 -30.02
C GLU A 338 61.50 179.87 -30.18
N LEU A 339 62.54 179.04 -30.20
CA LEU A 339 63.92 179.48 -30.44
C LEU A 339 64.11 180.12 -31.82
N ARG A 340 63.36 179.69 -32.85
CA ARG A 340 63.38 180.33 -34.17
C ARG A 340 62.73 181.71 -34.13
N ASP A 341 61.60 181.84 -33.44
CA ASP A 341 60.87 183.10 -33.30
C ASP A 341 61.69 184.12 -32.50
N GLU A 342 62.35 183.69 -31.42
CA GLU A 342 63.33 184.48 -30.66
C GLU A 342 64.50 184.91 -31.55
N LEU A 343 65.05 184.01 -32.36
CA LEU A 343 66.15 184.34 -33.27
C LEU A 343 65.73 185.34 -34.36
N THR A 344 64.50 185.27 -34.87
CA THR A 344 63.98 186.29 -35.80
C THR A 344 63.77 187.64 -35.12
N THR A 345 63.32 187.64 -33.87
CA THR A 345 63.14 188.86 -33.07
C THR A 345 64.49 189.53 -32.82
N GLU A 346 65.50 188.77 -32.40
CA GLU A 346 66.87 189.25 -32.19
C GLU A 346 67.53 189.74 -33.49
N LYS A 347 67.28 189.07 -34.62
CA LYS A 347 67.72 189.54 -35.95
C LYS A 347 67.04 190.84 -36.35
N GLY A 348 65.77 191.03 -36.00
CA GLY A 348 65.05 192.29 -36.16
C GLY A 348 65.67 193.41 -35.33
N ALA A 349 65.89 193.15 -34.04
CA ALA A 349 66.51 194.09 -33.12
C ALA A 349 67.94 194.50 -33.56
N THR A 350 68.74 193.55 -34.05
CA THR A 350 70.09 193.85 -34.57
C THR A 350 70.07 194.60 -35.92
N ALA A 351 69.08 194.38 -36.78
CA ALA A 351 68.91 195.17 -37.99
C ALA A 351 68.52 196.62 -37.67
N GLU A 352 67.63 196.81 -36.69
CA GLU A 352 67.17 198.11 -36.22
C GLU A 352 68.29 198.91 -35.53
N LEU A 353 69.09 198.26 -34.68
CA LEU A 353 70.28 198.87 -34.07
C LEU A 353 71.33 199.28 -35.12
N ARG A 354 71.52 198.49 -36.19
CA ARG A 354 72.43 198.87 -37.30
C ARG A 354 71.90 200.07 -38.09
N GLN A 355 70.59 200.14 -38.30
CA GLN A 355 69.97 201.28 -38.95
C GLN A 355 70.13 202.56 -38.11
N GLN A 356 69.87 202.48 -36.80
CA GLN A 356 70.07 203.60 -35.87
C GLN A 356 71.53 204.06 -35.82
N LEU A 357 72.50 203.13 -35.87
CA LEU A 357 73.92 203.47 -35.90
C LEU A 357 74.30 204.19 -37.21
N ALA A 358 73.75 203.76 -38.35
CA ALA A 358 73.98 204.41 -39.64
C ALA A 358 73.40 205.83 -39.66
N GLU A 359 72.20 206.04 -39.11
CA GLU A 359 71.56 207.36 -38.98
C GLU A 359 72.34 208.31 -38.06
N GLN A 360 72.88 207.78 -36.95
CA GLN A 360 73.77 208.55 -36.06
C GLN A 360 75.06 208.98 -36.77
N GLN A 361 75.62 208.13 -37.64
CA GLN A 361 76.83 208.44 -38.40
C GLN A 361 76.58 209.54 -39.45
N THR A 362 75.47 209.48 -40.19
CA THR A 362 75.09 210.57 -41.13
C THR A 362 74.83 211.88 -40.40
N ALA A 363 74.17 211.85 -39.24
CA ALA A 363 73.95 213.04 -38.42
C ALA A 363 75.27 213.66 -37.91
N LEU A 364 76.25 212.83 -37.55
CA LEU A 364 77.56 213.27 -37.11
C LEU A 364 78.36 213.94 -38.24
N ASP A 365 78.30 213.38 -39.45
CA ASP A 365 79.01 213.91 -40.62
C ASP A 365 78.38 215.22 -41.13
N GLU A 366 77.05 215.34 -41.07
CA GLU A 366 76.34 216.60 -41.35
C GLU A 366 76.72 217.70 -40.34
N ALA A 367 76.80 217.36 -39.05
CA ALA A 367 77.22 218.30 -38.01
C ALA A 367 78.67 218.77 -38.20
N ARG A 368 79.57 217.88 -38.63
CA ARG A 368 80.97 218.22 -38.96
C ARG A 368 81.04 219.16 -40.17
N ARG A 369 80.21 218.94 -41.19
CA ARG A 369 80.12 219.80 -42.38
C ARG A 369 79.67 221.22 -42.03
N LEU A 370 78.63 221.35 -41.20
CA LEU A 370 78.11 222.65 -40.75
C LEU A 370 79.12 223.42 -39.88
N LEU A 371 79.91 222.72 -39.06
CA LEU A 371 80.97 223.33 -38.25
C LEU A 371 82.11 223.89 -39.13
N ALA A 372 82.45 223.21 -40.21
CA ALA A 372 83.44 223.66 -41.18
C ALA A 372 82.97 224.89 -41.98
N GLU A 373 81.67 224.97 -42.33
CA GLU A 373 81.10 226.14 -43.00
C GLU A 373 81.03 227.38 -42.08
N ALA A 374 80.75 227.19 -40.78
CA ALA A 374 80.72 228.27 -39.80
C ALA A 374 82.11 228.89 -39.56
N THR A 375 83.15 228.06 -39.52
CA THR A 375 84.53 228.51 -39.34
C THR A 375 85.07 229.27 -40.57
N ALA A 376 84.64 228.92 -41.77
CA ALA A 376 84.98 229.66 -42.99
C ALA A 376 84.36 231.07 -43.04
N ARG A 377 83.13 231.24 -42.54
CA ARG A 377 82.44 232.55 -42.54
C ARG A 377 82.99 233.52 -41.50
N ALA A 378 83.50 233.02 -40.37
CA ALA A 378 84.11 233.87 -39.36
C ALA A 378 85.42 234.52 -39.84
N GLY A 379 86.20 233.83 -40.69
CA GLY A 379 87.40 234.39 -41.31
C GLY A 379 87.11 235.59 -42.22
N THR A 380 85.98 235.57 -42.95
CA THR A 380 85.62 236.64 -43.91
C THR A 380 85.13 237.94 -43.26
N VAL A 381 84.66 237.90 -42.01
CA VAL A 381 84.19 239.11 -41.31
C VAL A 381 85.36 239.93 -40.77
N GLU A 382 86.45 239.28 -40.40
CA GLU A 382 87.64 239.96 -39.88
C GLU A 382 88.45 240.65 -40.99
N GLU A 383 88.40 240.15 -42.23
CA GLU A 383 88.95 240.84 -43.41
C GLU A 383 88.14 242.09 -43.81
N LEU A 384 86.80 242.07 -43.67
CA LEU A 384 85.96 243.21 -44.02
C LEU A 384 86.03 244.35 -43.00
N ARG A 385 86.33 244.05 -41.73
CA ARG A 385 86.52 245.10 -40.71
C ARG A 385 87.84 245.85 -40.87
N VAL A 386 88.88 245.19 -41.37
CA VAL A 386 90.17 245.84 -41.69
C VAL A 386 90.07 246.76 -42.92
N LEU A 387 89.14 246.48 -43.87
CA LEU A 387 88.98 247.28 -45.10
C LEU A 387 88.20 248.59 -44.96
N ILE A 388 87.37 248.76 -43.92
CA ILE A 388 86.65 250.04 -43.71
C ILE A 388 87.46 251.03 -42.85
N THR A 389 88.52 250.57 -42.17
CA THR A 389 89.51 251.41 -41.47
C THR A 389 90.40 252.27 -42.38
N GLN A 390 90.29 252.23 -43.72
CA GLN A 390 91.28 252.86 -44.62
C GLN A 390 90.77 253.86 -45.68
N ALA A 391 89.50 254.29 -45.69
CA ALA A 391 89.04 255.32 -46.63
C ALA A 391 88.25 256.47 -45.96
N ALA A 392 88.92 257.16 -45.03
CA ALA A 392 88.89 258.62 -44.89
C ALA A 392 89.46 259.28 -46.18
N PRO A 393 89.51 260.63 -46.40
CA PRO A 393 88.72 261.78 -45.90
C PRO A 393 88.45 262.91 -46.96
N LYS A 394 87.87 264.04 -46.50
CA LYS A 394 87.96 265.46 -46.99
C LYS A 394 86.99 265.98 -48.10
N LYS A 395 86.36 267.14 -47.76
CA LYS A 395 85.55 268.14 -48.48
C LYS A 395 84.07 267.87 -48.78
#